data_AF-A0AAN4YUA1-F1
#
_entry.id   AF-A0AAN4YUA1-F1
#
_cell.length_a   1.000
_cell.length_b   1.000
_cell.length_c   1.000
_cell.angle_alpha   90.00
_cell.angle_beta   90.00
_cell.angle_gamma   90.00
#
_symmetry.space_group_name_H-M   'P 1'
#
loop_
_entity.id
_entity.type
_entity.pdbx_description
1 polymer ?
#
loop_
_entity_poly.entity_id
_entity_poly.type
_entity_poly.pdbx_seq_one_letter_code
_entity_poly.pdbx_strand_id
1 'polypeptide(L)'
;MAYPAVGDYNQGVCPETHPVAVYSIFVEFFFNTKPFPDYENWVYAMGDPTGYGLHGDFLNGWVDQNALQNAMATCTGVEGLNDPDCSITNNQARALTPIAHSLDVPPPLEQLGQHGPLSKLPGNNPITGSRELQ
;
A
#
# COMPACT_ATOMS: atom_id res chain seq x y z
N MET A 1 20.89 8.05 -5.11
CA MET A 1 19.54 7.56 -5.46
C MET A 1 19.03 8.47 -6.57
N ALA A 2 18.46 7.92 -7.65
CA ALA A 2 17.93 8.70 -8.76
C ALA A 2 16.64 8.08 -9.30
N TYR A 3 15.74 8.91 -9.83
CA TYR A 3 14.56 8.45 -10.57
C TYR A 3 15.01 7.80 -11.90
N PRO A 4 14.24 6.84 -12.47
CA PRO A 4 14.56 6.27 -13.77
C PRO A 4 14.79 7.33 -14.85
N ALA A 5 15.81 7.12 -15.67
CA ALA A 5 16.14 8.01 -16.79
C ALA A 5 15.17 7.87 -17.97
N VAL A 6 14.56 6.69 -18.11
CA VAL A 6 13.59 6.35 -19.15
C VAL A 6 12.46 5.55 -18.49
N GLY A 7 11.21 5.81 -18.90
CA GLY A 7 10.04 5.09 -18.38
C GLY A 7 9.52 5.67 -17.06
N ASP A 8 8.95 4.81 -16.23
CA ASP A 8 8.31 5.17 -14.96
C ASP A 8 8.88 4.39 -13.77
N TYR A 9 8.29 4.56 -12.60
CA TYR A 9 8.72 3.91 -11.37
C TYR A 9 8.49 2.38 -11.34
N ASN A 10 7.68 1.81 -12.24
CA ASN A 10 7.39 0.38 -12.28
C ASN A 10 8.40 -0.39 -13.14
N GLN A 11 8.77 0.17 -14.29
CA GLN A 11 9.56 -0.53 -15.33
C GLN A 11 10.67 0.34 -15.93
N GLY A 12 10.99 1.47 -15.30
CA GLY A 12 11.95 2.42 -15.83
C GLY A 12 13.41 1.95 -15.77
N VAL A 13 14.22 2.52 -16.65
CA VAL A 13 15.66 2.21 -16.76
C VAL A 13 16.47 3.14 -15.87
N CYS A 14 17.34 2.56 -15.06
CA CYS A 14 18.25 3.29 -14.20
C CYS A 14 19.24 4.17 -15.02
N PRO A 15 19.54 5.42 -14.60
CA PRO A 15 20.61 6.19 -15.22
C PRO A 15 21.98 5.55 -14.98
N GLU A 16 22.94 5.79 -15.88
CA GLU A 16 24.32 5.26 -15.74
C GLU A 16 25.00 5.69 -14.43
N THR A 17 24.65 6.86 -13.89
CA THR A 17 25.18 7.35 -12.59
C THR A 17 24.63 6.59 -11.39
N HIS A 18 23.51 5.87 -11.55
CA HIS A 18 22.85 5.07 -10.52
C HIS A 18 22.34 3.75 -11.12
N PRO A 19 23.23 2.85 -11.54
CA PRO A 19 22.90 1.73 -12.42
C PRO A 19 22.17 0.57 -11.72
N VAL A 20 21.88 0.69 -10.42
CA VAL A 20 21.27 -0.37 -9.60
C VAL A 20 19.85 0.05 -9.27
N ALA A 21 18.88 -0.74 -9.72
CA ALA A 21 17.49 -0.60 -9.32
C ALA A 21 17.34 -1.00 -7.84
N VAL A 22 16.69 -0.14 -7.07
CA VAL A 22 16.31 -0.43 -5.68
C VAL A 22 14.85 -0.86 -5.64
N TYR A 23 14.51 -1.75 -4.72
CA TYR A 23 13.13 -2.16 -4.51
C TYR A 23 12.28 -0.95 -4.11
N SER A 24 11.26 -0.66 -4.91
CA SER A 24 10.26 0.37 -4.62
C SER A 24 8.98 -0.29 -4.15
N ILE A 25 8.33 0.33 -3.18
CA ILE A 25 6.99 -0.05 -2.74
C ILE A 25 6.04 0.96 -3.33
N PHE A 26 5.11 0.48 -4.16
CA PHE A 26 4.00 1.27 -4.66
C PHE A 26 2.77 0.98 -3.80
N VAL A 27 2.20 2.03 -3.19
CA VAL A 27 0.98 1.95 -2.39
C VAL A 27 -0.02 2.92 -2.98
N GLU A 28 -1.21 2.43 -3.29
CA GLU A 28 -2.29 3.22 -3.86
C GLU A 28 -3.56 3.07 -3.03
N PHE A 29 -4.23 4.20 -2.77
CA PHE A 29 -5.44 4.25 -1.96
C PHE A 29 -6.60 4.74 -2.82
N PHE A 30 -7.63 3.91 -2.95
CA PHE A 30 -8.85 4.26 -3.66
C PHE A 30 -9.97 4.59 -2.68
N PHE A 31 -10.56 5.77 -2.84
CA PHE A 31 -11.73 6.18 -2.07
C PHE A 31 -12.91 6.40 -3.04
N ASN A 32 -14.04 5.74 -2.79
CA ASN A 32 -15.27 6.01 -3.54
C ASN A 32 -15.91 7.31 -3.04
N THR A 33 -15.54 8.41 -3.67
CA THR A 33 -15.94 9.75 -3.28
C THR A 33 -17.20 10.26 -3.97
N LYS A 34 -17.66 9.56 -5.02
CA LYS A 34 -18.85 9.93 -5.81
C LYS A 34 -20.09 10.24 -4.96
N PRO A 35 -20.40 9.51 -3.87
CA PRO A 35 -21.55 9.82 -3.02
C PRO A 35 -21.41 11.10 -2.18
N PHE A 36 -20.20 11.66 -2.06
CA PHE A 36 -19.87 12.74 -1.14
C PHE A 36 -19.31 13.96 -1.92
N PRO A 37 -20.18 14.74 -2.59
CA PRO A 37 -19.74 15.82 -3.50
C PRO A 37 -19.07 17.00 -2.78
N ASP A 38 -19.14 17.05 -1.45
CA ASP A 38 -18.57 18.12 -0.62
C ASP A 38 -17.08 17.87 -0.31
N TYR A 39 -16.26 17.84 -1.35
CA TYR A 39 -14.82 17.53 -1.25
C TYR A 39 -14.02 18.57 -0.46
N GLU A 40 -14.57 19.78 -0.32
CA GLU A 40 -13.96 20.85 0.49
C GLU A 40 -14.07 20.61 2.00
N ASN A 41 -14.84 19.61 2.43
CA ASN A 41 -15.00 19.26 3.85
C ASN A 41 -14.50 17.84 4.17
N TRP A 42 -13.74 17.21 3.26
CA TRP A 42 -13.14 15.92 3.55
C TRP A 42 -12.01 16.04 4.58
N VAL A 43 -12.03 15.08 5.52
CA VAL A 43 -11.07 14.94 6.61
C VAL A 43 -10.70 13.46 6.71
N TYR A 44 -9.43 13.16 6.89
CA TYR A 44 -9.00 11.79 7.22
C TYR A 44 -9.54 11.38 8.59
N ALA A 45 -9.83 10.08 8.79
CA ALA A 45 -10.40 9.57 10.04
C ALA A 45 -9.54 9.85 11.29
N MET A 46 -8.25 10.15 11.10
CA MET A 46 -7.31 10.56 12.17
C MET A 46 -7.44 12.05 12.54
N GLY A 47 -8.41 12.77 11.97
CA GLY A 47 -8.68 14.18 12.27
C GLY A 47 -7.93 15.19 11.42
N ASP A 48 -7.26 14.75 10.33
CA ASP A 48 -6.45 15.61 9.47
C ASP A 48 -7.26 16.15 8.26
N PRO A 49 -7.52 17.46 8.18
CA PRO A 49 -8.18 18.08 7.04
C PRO A 49 -7.22 18.56 5.95
N THR A 50 -5.90 18.40 6.13
CA THR A 50 -4.84 18.88 5.22
C THR A 50 -4.37 17.81 4.25
N GLY A 51 -4.44 16.54 4.65
CA GLY A 51 -3.94 15.40 3.89
C GLY A 51 -2.47 15.06 4.13
N TYR A 52 -1.76 15.83 4.97
CA TYR A 52 -0.35 15.58 5.30
C TYR A 52 -0.11 14.52 6.38
N GLY A 53 -1.16 14.11 7.10
CA GLY A 53 -1.09 13.10 8.15
C GLY A 53 -1.09 11.65 7.63
N LEU A 54 -1.39 11.45 6.34
CA LEU A 54 -1.34 10.13 5.74
C LEU A 54 0.12 9.69 5.59
N HIS A 55 0.48 8.64 6.33
CA HIS A 55 1.76 7.97 6.20
C HIS A 55 1.51 6.46 6.13
N GLY A 56 2.47 5.74 5.53
CA GLY A 56 2.47 4.29 5.50
C GLY A 56 3.78 3.80 6.09
N ASP A 57 3.68 2.88 7.04
CA ASP A 57 4.83 2.16 7.56
C ASP A 57 5.06 0.90 6.76
N PHE A 58 6.32 0.65 6.39
CA PHE A 58 6.72 -0.61 5.79
C PHE A 58 7.67 -1.34 6.73
N LEU A 59 7.34 -2.61 7.00
CA LEU A 59 8.19 -3.54 7.72
C LEU A 59 8.61 -4.67 6.77
N ASN A 60 9.91 -4.82 6.56
CA ASN A 60 10.44 -5.94 5.82
C ASN A 60 10.48 -7.20 6.71
N GLY A 61 9.66 -8.19 6.39
CA GLY A 61 9.62 -9.47 7.10
C GLY A 61 10.61 -10.53 6.62
N TRP A 62 11.38 -10.27 5.55
CA TRP A 62 12.33 -11.25 5.01
C TRP A 62 13.57 -11.37 5.90
N VAL A 63 13.71 -12.51 6.58
CA VAL A 63 14.94 -12.86 7.32
C VAL A 63 16.03 -13.33 6.37
N ASP A 64 15.67 -14.09 5.34
CA ASP A 64 16.59 -14.56 4.30
C ASP A 64 16.62 -13.59 3.11
N GLN A 65 17.67 -12.78 3.05
CA GLN A 65 17.87 -11.80 1.97
C GLN A 65 18.22 -12.45 0.63
N ASN A 66 18.83 -13.64 0.63
CA ASN A 66 19.11 -14.37 -0.61
C ASN A 66 17.81 -14.88 -1.23
N ALA A 67 16.88 -15.36 -0.39
CA ALA A 67 15.56 -15.77 -0.86
C ALA A 67 14.80 -14.58 -1.50
N LEU A 68 14.85 -13.40 -0.88
CA LEU A 68 14.28 -12.18 -1.46
C LEU A 68 14.94 -11.81 -2.80
N GLN A 69 16.27 -11.81 -2.87
CA GLN A 69 16.99 -11.49 -4.11
C GLN A 69 16.68 -12.47 -5.25
N ASN A 70 16.59 -13.76 -4.93
CA ASN A 70 16.24 -14.80 -5.90
C ASN A 70 14.80 -14.65 -6.39
N ALA A 71 13.86 -14.33 -5.50
CA ALA A 71 12.48 -14.08 -5.86
C ALA A 71 12.38 -12.91 -6.85
N MET A 72 13.11 -11.83 -6.60
CA MET A 72 13.11 -10.66 -7.48
C MET A 72 13.70 -10.96 -8.85
N ALA A 73 14.66 -11.88 -8.94
CA ALA A 73 15.25 -12.32 -10.21
C ALA A 73 14.39 -13.32 -11.00
N THR A 74 13.54 -14.10 -10.33
CA THR A 74 12.86 -15.26 -10.94
C THR A 74 11.34 -15.18 -10.96
N CYS A 75 10.73 -14.28 -10.20
CA CYS A 75 9.28 -14.24 -9.99
C CYS A 75 8.61 -12.93 -10.47
N THR A 76 9.33 -12.07 -11.18
CA THR A 76 8.87 -10.71 -11.57
C THR A 76 8.64 -10.54 -13.07
N GLY A 77 8.79 -11.63 -13.84
CA GLY A 77 8.48 -11.67 -15.26
C GLY A 77 6.97 -11.63 -15.54
N VAL A 78 6.59 -11.80 -16.81
CA VAL A 78 5.19 -11.73 -17.27
C VAL A 78 4.28 -12.74 -16.55
N GLU A 79 4.79 -13.94 -16.27
CA GLU A 79 4.05 -14.99 -15.55
C GLU A 79 4.05 -14.77 -14.01
N GLY A 80 4.92 -13.89 -13.52
CA GLY A 80 5.04 -13.53 -12.11
C GLY A 80 5.28 -14.75 -11.20
N LEU A 81 4.43 -14.91 -10.19
CA LEU A 81 4.49 -16.05 -9.27
C LEU A 81 4.09 -17.39 -9.92
N ASN A 82 3.46 -17.38 -11.10
CA ASN A 82 3.11 -18.60 -11.84
C ASN A 82 4.26 -19.10 -12.72
N ASP A 83 5.36 -18.36 -12.83
CA ASP A 83 6.53 -18.79 -13.58
C ASP A 83 7.07 -20.11 -12.99
N PRO A 84 7.27 -21.18 -13.79
CA PRO A 84 7.79 -22.46 -13.29
C PRO A 84 9.18 -22.33 -12.65
N ASP A 85 9.95 -21.30 -13.01
CA ASP A 85 11.27 -21.03 -12.45
C ASP A 85 11.24 -20.07 -11.25
N CYS A 86 10.07 -19.55 -10.85
CA CYS A 86 9.95 -18.67 -9.69
C CYS A 86 10.44 -19.37 -8.42
N SER A 87 11.50 -18.83 -7.81
CA SER A 87 12.21 -19.45 -6.69
C SER A 87 11.38 -19.65 -5.42
N ILE A 88 10.22 -18.98 -5.34
CA ILE A 88 9.30 -19.05 -4.19
C ILE A 88 8.21 -20.11 -4.41
N THR A 89 7.78 -20.33 -5.64
CA THR A 89 6.59 -21.14 -5.97
C THR A 89 6.93 -22.41 -6.77
N ASN A 90 8.14 -22.53 -7.31
CA ASN A 90 8.57 -23.67 -8.12
C ASN A 90 8.41 -25.05 -7.44
N ASN A 91 8.42 -25.09 -6.11
CA ASN A 91 8.22 -26.29 -5.31
C ASN A 91 6.89 -26.29 -4.53
N GLN A 92 6.01 -25.30 -4.76
CA GLN A 92 4.73 -25.22 -4.08
C GLN A 92 3.68 -26.10 -4.79
N ALA A 93 3.13 -27.06 -4.05
CA ALA A 93 2.00 -27.87 -4.49
C ALA A 93 0.63 -27.21 -4.22
N ARG A 94 0.61 -26.12 -3.44
CA ARG A 94 -0.62 -25.41 -3.07
C ARG A 94 -0.95 -24.37 -4.15
N ALA A 95 -2.24 -24.22 -4.47
CA ALA A 95 -2.70 -23.14 -5.32
C ALA A 95 -2.30 -21.77 -4.73
N LEU A 96 -1.85 -20.86 -5.61
CA LEU A 96 -1.48 -19.48 -5.31
C LEU A 96 -2.72 -18.60 -5.14
N THR A 97 -3.64 -19.02 -4.27
CA THR A 97 -4.87 -18.30 -3.97
C THR A 97 -4.82 -17.73 -2.56
N PRO A 98 -5.31 -16.49 -2.36
CA PRO A 98 -5.43 -15.89 -1.04
C PRO A 98 -6.19 -16.81 -0.09
N ILE A 99 -5.66 -16.96 1.12
CA ILE A 99 -6.32 -17.72 2.18
C ILE A 99 -7.06 -16.73 3.06
N ALA A 100 -8.33 -17.01 3.33
CA ALA A 100 -9.04 -16.30 4.38
C ALA A 100 -8.40 -16.64 5.73
N HIS A 101 -7.82 -15.63 6.38
CA HIS A 101 -7.37 -15.73 7.76
C HIS A 101 -8.42 -15.11 8.68
N SER A 102 -8.60 -15.70 9.87
CA SER A 102 -9.31 -15.04 10.95
C SER A 102 -8.51 -13.83 11.42
N LEU A 103 -9.18 -12.75 11.78
CA LEU A 103 -8.55 -11.63 12.43
C LEU A 103 -7.92 -12.08 13.77
N ASP A 104 -6.70 -11.65 14.04
CA ASP A 104 -6.04 -11.90 15.33
C ASP A 104 -6.77 -11.19 16.48
N VAL A 105 -7.39 -10.05 16.18
CA VAL A 105 -8.14 -9.23 17.13
C VAL A 105 -9.46 -8.80 16.47
N PRO A 106 -10.60 -8.90 17.17
CA PRO A 106 -11.86 -8.39 16.64
C PRO A 106 -11.78 -6.88 16.38
N PRO A 107 -12.54 -6.36 15.40
CA PRO A 107 -12.60 -4.92 15.18
C PRO A 107 -13.13 -4.20 16.43
N PRO A 108 -12.76 -2.92 16.64
CA PRO A 108 -13.31 -2.12 17.73
C PRO A 108 -14.85 -2.13 17.74
N LEU A 109 -15.44 -2.14 18.93
CA LEU A 109 -16.88 -2.04 19.13
C LEU A 109 -17.36 -0.59 18.94
N GLU A 110 -17.20 -0.05 17.73
CA GLU A 110 -17.70 1.26 17.33
C GLU A 110 -18.30 1.24 15.93
N GLN A 111 -19.11 2.24 15.63
CA GLN A 111 -19.68 2.43 14.30
C GLN A 111 -18.65 3.15 13.41
N LEU A 112 -18.22 2.51 12.32
CA LEU A 112 -17.26 3.07 11.35
C LEU A 112 -17.95 3.59 10.07
N GLY A 113 -19.28 3.68 10.10
CA GLY A 113 -20.11 4.19 9.00
C GLY A 113 -20.75 3.09 8.17
N GLN A 114 -20.69 1.83 8.62
CA GLN A 114 -21.31 0.69 7.95
C GLN A 114 -22.85 0.78 7.89
N HIS A 115 -23.46 1.59 8.76
CA HIS A 115 -24.91 1.75 8.86
C HIS A 115 -25.39 3.19 8.66
N GLY A 116 -24.54 4.07 8.15
CA GLY A 116 -24.88 5.46 7.84
C GLY A 116 -23.88 6.48 8.37
N PRO A 117 -24.21 7.79 8.28
CA PRO A 117 -23.33 8.87 8.72
C PRO A 117 -22.99 8.81 10.21
N LEU A 118 -21.77 9.26 10.55
CA LEU A 118 -21.30 9.36 11.92
C LEU A 118 -21.41 10.80 12.43
N SER A 119 -21.68 10.96 13.73
CA SER A 119 -21.67 12.29 14.38
C SER A 119 -20.26 12.74 14.79
N LYS A 120 -19.28 11.82 14.79
CA LYS A 120 -17.88 12.04 15.14
C LYS A 120 -17.00 11.09 14.33
N LEU A 121 -15.71 11.42 14.19
CA LEU A 121 -14.75 10.53 13.56
C LEU A 121 -14.54 9.26 14.40
N PRO A 122 -14.26 8.10 13.76
CA PRO A 122 -13.85 6.89 14.46
C PRO A 122 -12.74 7.14 15.48
N GLY A 123 -12.74 6.40 16.60
CA GLY A 123 -11.82 6.60 17.71
C GLY A 123 -12.05 7.88 18.52
N ASN A 124 -13.15 8.62 18.26
CA ASN A 124 -13.41 9.97 18.79
C ASN A 124 -12.29 10.97 18.46
N ASN A 125 -11.64 10.81 17.30
CA ASN A 125 -10.58 11.73 16.88
C ASN A 125 -11.15 13.15 16.66
N PRO A 126 -10.62 14.19 17.35
CA PRO A 126 -10.97 15.57 17.04
C PRO A 126 -10.35 15.98 15.70
N ILE A 127 -10.93 16.98 15.04
CA ILE A 127 -10.28 17.61 13.89
C ILE A 127 -9.19 18.53 14.45
N THR A 128 -7.93 18.30 14.04
CA THR A 128 -6.75 18.93 14.68
C THR A 128 -6.02 19.96 13.80
N GLY A 129 -6.39 20.11 12.53
CA GLY A 129 -5.80 21.08 11.60
C GLY A 129 -6.77 22.20 11.17
N SER A 130 -6.22 23.34 10.75
CA SER A 130 -6.94 24.35 9.98
C SER A 130 -6.64 24.18 8.48
N ARG A 131 -7.67 24.23 7.63
CA ARG A 131 -7.48 24.51 6.19
C ARG A 131 -7.15 26.00 6.05
N GLU A 132 -5.94 26.41 6.38
CA GLU A 132 -5.51 27.75 5.97
C GLU A 132 -5.40 27.74 4.44
N LEU A 133 -6.23 28.58 3.80
CA LEU A 133 -6.28 28.82 2.37
C LEU A 133 -4.88 29.25 1.89
N GLN A 134 -4.20 28.39 1.14
CA GLN A 134 -3.19 28.83 0.17
C GLN A 134 -3.87 29.21 -1.14
#